data_AF-A0A0F8YJJ5-F1
#
_entry.id   AF-A0A0F8YJJ5-F1
#
_cell.length_a   1.000
_cell.length_b   1.000
_cell.length_c   1.000
_cell.angle_alpha   90.00
_cell.angle_beta   90.00
_cell.angle_gamma   90.00
#
_symmetry.space_group_name_H-M   'P 1'
#
loop_
_entity.id
_entity.type
_entity.pdbx_description
1 polymer ?
#
loop_
_entity_poly.entity_id
_entity_poly.type
_entity_poly.pdbx_seq_one_letter_code
_entity_poly.pdbx_strand_id
1 'polypeptide(L)'
;DKDPRRDLQTGEKLWIRAAGPMVDYLYDSNILTAITKNYVDTVSGSIGQDLNHQILELYAYVDTVSGSGTQSLQGTTDIGNVTTNPLLVQVSGSTFSTLTVFGNTIIGGVLDIQSHKVINVADPTAAQDAATKIYVDAPMEAMKEPTGFPNRTDSALTFTDGTRTLDISATDATFDYWIKGIKYTIANSSVVITDTEGQWFFYLNSSGNLVATQTFVEEDIYFNNAYTAVVYWDATNNTAIYLGDERHGITMDGQTHNYLHDTTGTKFESGLSLNTFDSDGSGNDATAAQFGYAAGVIWDQDIEHSISADTAPAQIPIYYKLGAGGDWRKTTVSDYP
;
A
#
# COMPACT_ATOMS: atom_id res chain seq x y z
N ASP A 1 93.45 19.27 75.54
CA ASP A 1 92.88 20.46 74.85
C ASP A 1 93.59 20.79 73.55
N LYS A 2 93.11 20.21 72.44
CA LYS A 2 93.25 20.67 71.04
C LYS A 2 92.12 19.97 70.25
N ASP A 3 91.10 20.69 69.77
CA ASP A 3 90.97 21.29 68.41
C ASP A 3 90.07 20.39 67.50
N PRO A 4 89.44 20.85 66.40
CA PRO A 4 88.01 20.59 66.13
C PRO A 4 87.75 19.86 64.79
N ARG A 5 86.48 19.52 64.53
CA ARG A 5 85.85 19.21 63.22
C ARG A 5 86.32 17.98 62.40
N ARG A 6 85.28 17.21 62.01
CA ARG A 6 85.12 16.26 60.89
C ARG A 6 85.89 14.95 60.99
N ASP A 7 85.17 13.83 61.15
CA ASP A 7 84.74 13.05 59.99
C ASP A 7 83.57 12.12 60.32
N LEU A 8 82.65 11.98 59.37
CA LEU A 8 81.46 11.13 59.43
C LEU A 8 81.87 9.67 59.35
N GLN A 9 81.89 8.92 60.46
CA GLN A 9 81.96 7.44 60.41
C GLN A 9 81.75 6.80 61.79
N THR A 10 80.61 7.07 62.44
CA THR A 10 80.18 6.33 63.64
C THR A 10 78.86 5.62 63.38
N GLY A 11 78.96 4.44 62.72
CA GLY A 11 77.96 3.39 62.76
C GLY A 11 78.53 2.22 63.56
N GLU A 12 78.20 2.18 64.84
CA GLU A 12 78.79 1.32 65.86
C GLU A 12 78.60 -0.18 65.57
N LYS A 13 79.66 -0.96 65.83
CA LYS A 13 79.70 -2.42 65.71
C LYS A 13 78.96 -3.05 66.90
N LEU A 14 77.88 -3.77 66.61
CA LEU A 14 77.16 -4.62 67.57
C LEU A 14 77.96 -5.92 67.78
N TRP A 15 78.53 -6.13 68.96
CA TRP A 15 79.29 -7.34 69.29
C TRP A 15 78.38 -8.40 69.91
N ILE A 16 78.20 -9.55 69.26
CA ILE A 16 77.64 -10.77 69.88
C ILE A 16 78.80 -11.75 70.06
N ARG A 17 79.14 -12.08 71.32
CA ARG A 17 80.12 -13.13 71.63
C ARG A 17 79.45 -14.51 71.52
N ALA A 18 79.95 -15.36 70.63
CA ALA A 18 79.75 -16.81 70.69
C ALA A 18 81.12 -17.49 70.89
N ALA A 19 81.19 -18.44 71.83
CA ALA A 19 82.38 -19.22 72.12
C ALA A 19 82.56 -20.36 71.10
N GLY A 20 83.62 -20.30 70.29
CA GLY A 20 84.00 -21.32 69.30
C GLY A 20 84.52 -20.66 68.00
N PRO A 21 85.50 -21.26 67.30
CA PRO A 21 86.28 -20.55 66.29
C PRO A 21 85.44 -20.26 65.04
N MET A 22 85.12 -19.00 64.80
CA MET A 22 84.53 -18.49 63.56
C MET A 22 85.50 -17.49 62.93
N VAL A 23 85.84 -17.74 61.67
CA VAL A 23 86.64 -16.88 60.80
C VAL A 23 85.84 -15.61 60.52
N ASP A 24 86.31 -14.49 61.05
CA ASP A 24 85.64 -13.20 61.00
C ASP A 24 85.85 -12.56 59.60
N TYR A 25 84.86 -12.71 58.71
CA TYR A 25 84.82 -11.97 57.44
C TYR A 25 84.40 -10.53 57.72
N LEU A 26 85.37 -9.61 57.71
CA LEU A 26 85.10 -8.17 57.65
C LEU A 26 84.35 -7.86 56.35
N TYR A 27 83.03 -7.68 56.40
CA TYR A 27 82.29 -7.06 55.31
C TYR A 27 82.30 -5.54 55.51
N ASP A 28 83.07 -4.85 54.66
CA ASP A 28 83.08 -3.40 54.53
C ASP A 28 81.69 -2.90 54.07
N SER A 29 81.08 -2.01 54.84
CA SER A 29 79.77 -1.45 54.54
C SER A 29 79.73 -0.70 53.20
N ASN A 30 80.85 -0.16 52.74
CA ASN A 30 80.95 0.49 51.43
C ASN A 30 80.84 -0.53 50.28
N ILE A 31 81.35 -1.75 50.47
CA ILE A 31 81.25 -2.84 49.49
C ILE A 31 79.82 -3.36 49.42
N LEU A 32 79.13 -3.54 50.56
CA LEU A 32 77.74 -3.99 50.58
C LEU A 32 76.79 -2.96 49.93
N THR A 33 77.03 -1.66 50.15
CA THR A 33 76.25 -0.58 49.55
C THR A 33 76.49 -0.47 48.03
N ALA A 34 77.75 -0.66 47.59
CA ALA A 34 78.10 -0.69 46.18
C ALA A 34 77.53 -1.92 45.44
N ILE A 35 77.56 -3.11 46.06
CA ILE A 35 76.97 -4.34 45.50
C ILE A 35 75.45 -4.20 45.39
N THR A 36 74.79 -3.65 46.42
CA THR A 36 73.33 -3.45 46.41
C THR A 36 72.92 -2.42 45.36
N LYS A 37 73.67 -1.31 45.23
CA LYS A 37 73.42 -0.31 44.18
C LYS A 37 73.65 -0.89 42.78
N ASN A 38 74.69 -1.69 42.59
CA ASN A 38 74.99 -2.34 41.32
C ASN A 38 73.92 -3.39 40.97
N TYR A 39 73.43 -4.16 41.95
CA TYR A 39 72.31 -5.09 41.75
C TYR A 39 71.01 -4.35 41.39
N VAL A 40 70.70 -3.24 42.07
CA VAL A 40 69.53 -2.41 41.77
C VAL A 40 69.64 -1.75 40.38
N ASP A 41 70.79 -1.16 40.04
CA ASP A 41 70.98 -0.51 38.74
C ASP A 41 71.00 -1.52 37.59
N THR A 42 71.66 -2.67 37.77
CA THR A 42 71.86 -3.64 36.67
C THR A 42 70.72 -4.62 36.54
N VAL A 43 70.28 -5.24 37.65
CA VAL A 43 69.26 -6.30 37.63
C VAL A 43 67.87 -5.68 37.67
N SER A 44 67.60 -4.75 38.60
CA SER A 44 66.29 -4.09 38.66
C SER A 44 66.06 -3.14 37.49
N GLY A 45 67.11 -2.45 37.02
CA GLY A 45 67.08 -1.65 35.79
C GLY A 45 66.81 -2.49 34.54
N SER A 46 67.49 -3.63 34.39
CA SER A 46 67.26 -4.56 33.27
C SER A 46 65.86 -5.20 33.33
N ILE A 47 65.37 -5.58 34.52
CA ILE A 47 64.01 -6.10 34.70
C ILE A 47 62.97 -5.03 34.36
N GLY A 48 63.18 -3.78 34.76
CA GLY A 48 62.30 -2.67 34.40
C GLY A 48 62.26 -2.41 32.89
N GLN A 49 63.39 -2.52 32.20
CA GLN A 49 63.43 -2.38 30.74
C GLN A 49 62.80 -3.58 30.02
N ASP A 50 63.05 -4.80 30.51
CA ASP A 50 62.51 -6.03 29.92
C ASP A 50 60.99 -6.12 30.11
N LEU A 51 60.48 -5.74 31.30
CA LEU A 51 59.03 -5.63 31.54
C LEU A 51 58.38 -4.53 30.70
N ASN A 52 59.04 -3.38 30.55
CA ASN A 52 58.54 -2.33 29.65
C ASN A 52 58.51 -2.81 28.19
N HIS A 53 59.52 -3.55 27.75
CA HIS A 53 59.59 -4.10 26.40
C HIS A 53 58.51 -5.18 26.17
N GLN A 54 58.32 -6.08 27.13
CA GLN A 54 57.25 -7.08 27.10
C GLN A 54 55.86 -6.45 27.12
N ILE A 55 55.65 -5.35 27.87
CA ILE A 55 54.39 -4.58 27.84
C ILE A 55 54.19 -3.90 26.48
N LEU A 56 55.25 -3.35 25.89
CA LEU A 56 55.22 -2.76 24.54
C LEU A 56 54.91 -3.81 23.47
N GLU A 57 55.51 -4.99 23.54
CA GLU A 57 55.23 -6.12 22.65
C GLU A 57 53.81 -6.67 22.89
N LEU A 58 53.34 -6.72 24.14
CA LEU A 58 51.97 -7.10 24.47
C LEU A 58 50.97 -6.08 23.95
N TYR A 59 51.25 -4.78 24.02
CA TYR A 59 50.40 -3.75 23.44
C TYR A 59 50.40 -3.83 21.92
N ALA A 60 51.54 -4.06 21.28
CA ALA A 60 51.64 -4.28 19.84
C ALA A 60 50.89 -5.56 19.41
N TYR A 61 50.96 -6.63 20.19
CA TYR A 61 50.26 -7.90 19.98
C TYR A 61 48.75 -7.76 20.20
N VAL A 62 48.32 -7.09 21.27
CA VAL A 62 46.90 -6.82 21.56
C VAL A 62 46.32 -5.88 20.51
N ASP A 63 47.07 -4.90 20.00
CA ASP A 63 46.63 -4.02 18.91
C ASP A 63 46.49 -4.80 17.59
N THR A 64 47.42 -5.70 17.27
CA THR A 64 47.33 -6.55 16.07
C THR A 64 46.33 -7.71 16.17
N VAL A 65 46.04 -8.23 17.36
CA VAL A 65 45.24 -9.45 17.55
C VAL A 65 43.85 -9.17 18.12
N SER A 66 43.67 -8.13 18.95
CA SER A 66 42.40 -7.90 19.67
C SER A 66 41.47 -6.87 19.03
N GLY A 67 41.91 -6.07 18.05
CA GLY A 67 41.03 -5.26 17.20
C GLY A 67 39.84 -4.59 17.91
N SER A 68 40.04 -4.09 19.13
CA SER A 68 38.96 -3.64 20.03
C SER A 68 39.07 -2.17 20.43
N GLY A 69 39.66 -1.35 19.56
CA GLY A 69 39.26 0.04 19.43
C GLY A 69 38.56 0.14 18.09
N THR A 70 37.28 0.54 18.06
CA THR A 70 36.50 0.90 16.87
C THR A 70 37.17 0.49 15.56
N GLN A 71 37.09 -0.79 15.17
CA GLN A 71 37.49 -1.19 13.83
C GLN A 71 36.46 -0.62 12.86
N SER A 72 36.56 0.67 12.58
CA SER A 72 36.08 1.15 11.31
C SER A 72 36.89 0.38 10.28
N LEU A 73 36.23 -0.06 9.23
CA LEU A 73 36.88 -0.44 7.99
C LEU A 73 37.85 0.66 7.46
N GLN A 74 38.04 1.81 8.12
CA GLN A 74 39.08 2.79 7.76
C GLN A 74 40.48 2.15 7.74
N GLY A 75 40.79 1.20 8.64
CA GLY A 75 42.08 0.52 8.61
C GLY A 75 42.34 -0.31 7.33
N THR A 76 41.30 -0.64 6.55
CA THR A 76 41.43 -1.42 5.30
C THR A 76 41.06 -0.61 4.05
N THR A 77 40.39 0.56 4.16
CA THR A 77 39.94 1.34 2.99
C THR A 77 40.10 2.86 3.07
N ASP A 78 40.95 3.44 3.94
CA ASP A 78 41.25 4.89 3.91
C ASP A 78 42.29 5.30 2.85
N ILE A 79 42.20 4.75 1.64
CA ILE A 79 42.78 5.36 0.43
C ILE A 79 41.77 5.10 -0.68
N GLY A 80 41.38 6.14 -1.43
CA GLY A 80 40.49 6.07 -2.59
C GLY A 80 41.02 5.19 -3.73
N ASN A 81 41.19 3.91 -3.46
CA ASN A 81 41.62 2.88 -4.39
C ASN A 81 40.45 1.92 -4.60
N VAL A 82 40.13 1.68 -5.86
CA VAL A 82 39.18 0.64 -6.28
C VAL A 82 39.74 -0.69 -5.80
N THR A 83 39.23 -1.23 -4.70
CA THR A 83 39.56 -2.60 -4.29
C THR A 83 38.84 -3.56 -5.24
N THR A 84 39.59 -4.42 -5.93
CA THR A 84 39.03 -5.52 -6.73
C THR A 84 38.55 -6.68 -5.87
N ASN A 85 38.86 -6.66 -4.57
CA ASN A 85 38.44 -7.68 -3.63
C ASN A 85 37.02 -7.38 -3.13
N PRO A 86 36.08 -8.34 -3.19
CA PRO A 86 34.75 -8.14 -2.67
C PRO A 86 34.80 -8.00 -1.14
N LEU A 87 34.05 -7.03 -0.60
CA LEU A 87 33.70 -7.02 0.82
C LEU A 87 32.67 -8.13 1.05
N LEU A 88 33.12 -9.23 1.63
CA LEU A 88 32.27 -10.37 1.92
C LEU A 88 31.75 -10.29 3.35
N VAL A 89 30.48 -9.91 3.50
CA VAL A 89 29.79 -9.91 4.80
C VAL A 89 29.17 -11.30 4.99
N GLN A 90 29.97 -12.22 5.53
CA GLN A 90 29.61 -13.64 5.63
C GLN A 90 29.19 -14.06 7.04
N VAL A 91 28.23 -13.37 7.65
CA VAL A 91 27.60 -13.88 8.88
C VAL A 91 26.11 -13.54 8.90
N SER A 92 25.31 -14.56 9.19
CA SER A 92 23.92 -14.37 9.63
C SER A 92 23.92 -13.48 10.86
N GLY A 93 23.19 -12.36 10.82
CA GLY A 93 23.02 -11.45 11.96
C GLY A 93 23.79 -10.12 11.92
N SER A 94 24.62 -9.85 10.91
CA SER A 94 25.17 -8.49 10.71
C SER A 94 24.08 -7.54 10.19
N THR A 95 23.76 -6.50 10.96
CA THR A 95 22.88 -5.41 10.53
C THR A 95 23.69 -4.14 10.32
N PHE A 96 23.56 -3.50 9.16
CA PHE A 96 24.03 -2.13 8.96
C PHE A 96 22.93 -1.17 9.38
N SER A 97 23.27 -0.13 10.14
CA SER A 97 22.33 0.96 10.43
C SER A 97 22.01 1.76 9.16
N THR A 98 23.01 1.97 8.30
CA THR A 98 22.88 2.54 6.96
C THR A 98 23.87 1.89 6.00
N LEU A 99 23.51 1.85 4.72
CA LEU A 99 24.40 1.50 3.62
C LEU A 99 24.31 2.62 2.57
N THR A 100 25.44 3.26 2.27
CA THR A 100 25.53 4.30 1.23
C THR A 100 26.45 3.80 0.14
N VAL A 101 25.98 3.79 -1.11
CA VAL A 101 26.77 3.43 -2.28
C VAL A 101 26.81 4.64 -3.22
N PHE A 102 28.01 5.16 -3.49
CA PHE A 102 28.19 6.34 -4.37
C PHE A 102 28.10 6.01 -5.87
N GLY A 103 28.19 4.73 -6.23
CA GLY A 103 28.16 4.25 -7.61
C GLY A 103 27.06 3.23 -7.86
N ASN A 104 27.21 2.48 -8.95
CA ASN A 104 26.26 1.43 -9.31
C ASN A 104 26.39 0.24 -8.35
N THR A 105 25.26 -0.36 -8.00
CA THR A 105 25.20 -1.61 -7.24
C THR A 105 24.73 -2.72 -8.17
N ILE A 106 25.43 -3.86 -8.18
CA ILE A 106 24.97 -5.09 -8.84
C ILE A 106 24.41 -6.00 -7.75
N ILE A 107 23.14 -6.38 -7.86
CA ILE A 107 22.52 -7.38 -6.99
C ILE A 107 22.47 -8.69 -7.78
N GLY A 108 23.30 -9.65 -7.41
CA GLY A 108 23.36 -10.96 -8.07
C GLY A 108 22.18 -11.90 -7.78
N GLY A 109 21.19 -11.42 -7.02
CA GLY A 109 20.02 -12.18 -6.58
C GLY A 109 18.81 -11.26 -6.36
N VAL A 110 17.94 -11.61 -5.41
CA VAL A 110 16.75 -10.81 -5.08
C VAL A 110 17.14 -9.66 -4.15
N LEU A 111 16.66 -8.45 -4.48
CA LEU A 111 16.65 -7.33 -3.55
C LEU A 111 15.35 -7.37 -2.73
N ASP A 112 15.43 -7.85 -1.49
CA ASP A 112 14.31 -7.81 -0.54
C ASP A 112 14.39 -6.55 0.32
N ILE A 113 13.44 -5.63 0.12
CA ILE A 113 13.29 -4.38 0.90
C ILE A 113 12.25 -4.50 2.03
N GLN A 114 11.65 -5.68 2.20
CA GLN A 114 10.50 -5.91 3.08
C GLN A 114 9.37 -4.90 2.79
N SER A 115 8.79 -4.28 3.81
CA SER A 115 7.71 -3.29 3.65
C SER A 115 8.21 -1.84 3.71
N HIS A 116 9.46 -1.59 3.31
CA HIS A 116 10.04 -0.24 3.32
C HIS A 116 9.82 0.49 1.98
N LYS A 117 9.93 1.82 2.03
CA LYS A 117 9.77 2.68 0.85
C LYS A 117 11.05 2.71 0.00
N VAL A 118 10.88 2.70 -1.32
CA VAL A 118 11.91 3.15 -2.26
C VAL A 118 11.51 4.54 -2.73
N ILE A 119 12.40 5.52 -2.57
CA ILE A 119 12.13 6.92 -2.89
C ILE A 119 13.16 7.45 -3.89
N ASN A 120 12.82 8.55 -4.58
CA ASN A 120 13.66 9.18 -5.61
C ASN A 120 14.01 8.25 -6.80
N VAL A 121 13.13 7.32 -7.13
CA VAL A 121 13.21 6.54 -8.38
C VAL A 121 12.82 7.50 -9.52
N ALA A 122 13.64 7.57 -10.57
CA ALA A 122 13.31 8.34 -11.77
C ALA A 122 12.27 7.61 -12.61
N ASP A 123 11.54 8.34 -13.46
CA ASP A 123 10.62 7.69 -14.39
C ASP A 123 11.37 6.79 -15.38
N PRO A 124 10.80 5.61 -15.71
CA PRO A 124 11.45 4.62 -16.55
C PRO A 124 11.64 5.16 -17.97
N THR A 125 12.81 4.87 -18.56
CA THR A 125 13.15 5.19 -19.95
C THR A 125 13.31 3.94 -20.82
N ALA A 126 13.54 2.79 -20.19
CA ALA A 126 13.58 1.47 -20.81
C ALA A 126 12.52 0.54 -20.22
N ALA A 127 12.15 -0.51 -20.96
CA ALA A 127 11.08 -1.45 -20.58
C ALA A 127 11.38 -2.26 -19.31
N GLN A 128 12.64 -2.32 -18.89
CA GLN A 128 13.09 -3.06 -17.70
C GLN A 128 13.38 -2.14 -16.50
N ASP A 129 13.23 -0.83 -16.65
CA ASP A 129 13.41 0.10 -15.55
C ASP A 129 12.29 -0.07 -14.52
N ALA A 130 12.60 0.25 -13.26
CA ALA A 130 11.57 0.35 -12.23
C ALA A 130 10.65 1.54 -12.56
N ALA A 131 9.34 1.35 -12.44
CA ALA A 131 8.36 2.41 -12.60
C ALA A 131 8.03 3.07 -11.26
N THR A 132 7.89 4.40 -11.27
CA THR A 132 7.30 5.13 -10.14
C THR A 132 5.80 4.87 -10.09
N LYS A 133 5.17 5.03 -8.91
CA LYS A 133 3.70 4.92 -8.79
C LYS A 133 3.01 5.93 -9.71
N ILE A 134 3.52 7.16 -9.77
CA ILE A 134 2.96 8.22 -10.62
C ILE A 134 3.05 7.86 -12.10
N TYR A 135 4.13 7.22 -12.55
CA TYR A 135 4.26 6.76 -13.94
C TYR A 135 3.18 5.74 -14.30
N VAL A 136 2.86 4.81 -13.38
CA VAL A 136 1.84 3.78 -13.60
C VAL A 136 0.42 4.35 -13.53
N ASP A 137 0.15 5.26 -12.60
CA ASP A 137 -1.21 5.80 -12.40
C ASP A 137 -1.59 6.90 -13.38
N ALA A 138 -0.63 7.74 -13.82
CA ALA A 138 -0.94 8.92 -14.63
C ALA A 138 -1.70 8.59 -15.94
N PRO A 139 -1.40 7.49 -16.65
CA PRO A 139 -2.20 7.07 -17.79
C PRO A 139 -3.65 6.73 -17.44
N MET A 140 -3.89 6.07 -16.29
CA MET A 140 -5.23 5.71 -15.83
C MET A 140 -6.06 6.95 -15.51
N GLU A 141 -5.45 7.95 -14.86
CA GLU A 141 -6.06 9.26 -14.61
C GLU A 141 -6.35 10.05 -15.90
N ALA A 142 -5.44 10.00 -16.87
CA ALA A 142 -5.60 10.70 -18.15
C ALA A 142 -6.70 10.08 -19.03
N MET A 143 -6.78 8.74 -19.05
CA MET A 143 -7.83 7.99 -19.75
C MET A 143 -9.16 8.01 -19.00
N LYS A 144 -9.10 8.26 -17.69
CA LYS A 144 -10.21 8.13 -16.73
C LYS A 144 -10.75 6.69 -16.64
N GLU A 145 -9.86 5.72 -16.82
CA GLU A 145 -10.20 4.31 -16.89
C GLU A 145 -9.26 3.45 -16.02
N PRO A 146 -9.72 2.29 -15.55
CA PRO A 146 -11.12 1.86 -15.53
C PRO A 146 -11.99 2.71 -14.57
N THR A 147 -13.21 3.02 -15.00
CA THR A 147 -14.27 3.58 -14.15
C THR A 147 -15.51 2.69 -14.23
N GLY A 148 -16.21 2.45 -13.11
CA GLY A 148 -17.41 1.60 -13.06
C GLY A 148 -17.24 0.35 -12.19
N PHE A 149 -17.93 -0.74 -12.56
CA PHE A 149 -18.06 -1.96 -11.74
C PHE A 149 -17.40 -3.17 -12.42
N PRO A 150 -16.73 -4.07 -11.67
CA PRO A 150 -16.23 -5.32 -12.23
C PRO A 150 -17.35 -6.25 -12.72
N ASN A 151 -18.50 -6.21 -12.04
CA ASN A 151 -19.69 -6.99 -12.35
C ASN A 151 -20.91 -6.41 -11.62
N ARG A 152 -22.09 -6.94 -11.93
CA ARG A 152 -23.38 -6.58 -11.30
C ARG A 152 -23.86 -7.59 -10.25
N THR A 153 -23.14 -8.69 -10.05
CA THR A 153 -23.54 -9.82 -9.18
C THR A 153 -23.07 -9.68 -7.74
N ASP A 154 -22.00 -8.92 -7.50
CA ASP A 154 -21.42 -8.72 -6.17
C ASP A 154 -22.15 -7.62 -5.39
N SER A 155 -23.02 -6.86 -6.05
CA SER A 155 -23.88 -5.86 -5.42
C SER A 155 -25.33 -5.95 -5.89
N ALA A 156 -26.26 -5.45 -5.07
CA ALA A 156 -27.67 -5.34 -5.37
C ALA A 156 -28.16 -3.90 -5.18
N LEU A 157 -29.06 -3.47 -6.07
CA LEU A 157 -29.73 -2.17 -6.00
C LEU A 157 -31.16 -2.33 -5.50
N THR A 158 -31.60 -1.43 -4.63
CA THR A 158 -33.00 -1.37 -4.18
C THR A 158 -33.40 0.09 -3.98
N PHE A 159 -34.58 0.46 -4.49
CA PHE A 159 -35.20 1.74 -4.18
C PHE A 159 -36.44 1.51 -3.31
N THR A 160 -36.52 2.20 -2.17
CA THR A 160 -37.64 2.10 -1.24
C THR A 160 -38.50 3.36 -1.31
N ASP A 161 -39.67 3.27 -1.94
CA ASP A 161 -40.60 4.40 -2.14
C ASP A 161 -40.95 5.13 -0.83
N GLY A 162 -41.28 4.37 0.23
CA GLY A 162 -41.71 4.93 1.51
C GLY A 162 -40.67 5.83 2.19
N THR A 163 -39.37 5.62 1.90
CA THR A 163 -38.27 6.41 2.44
C THR A 163 -37.51 7.20 1.38
N ARG A 164 -37.87 7.05 0.09
CA ARG A 164 -37.16 7.62 -1.07
C ARG A 164 -35.66 7.33 -1.04
N THR A 165 -35.30 6.12 -0.64
CA THR A 165 -33.90 5.73 -0.44
C THR A 165 -33.48 4.79 -1.55
N LEU A 166 -32.38 5.13 -2.24
CA LEU A 166 -31.63 4.16 -3.03
C LEU A 166 -30.55 3.56 -2.14
N ASP A 167 -30.51 2.24 -2.09
CA ASP A 167 -29.47 1.45 -1.43
C ASP A 167 -28.70 0.64 -2.48
N ILE A 168 -27.37 0.69 -2.41
CA ILE A 168 -26.48 -0.30 -3.02
C ILE A 168 -25.80 -1.09 -1.91
N SER A 169 -25.86 -2.42 -1.97
CA SER A 169 -25.29 -3.30 -0.94
C SER A 169 -24.58 -4.49 -1.56
N ALA A 170 -23.53 -4.97 -0.90
CA ALA A 170 -22.86 -6.21 -1.28
C ALA A 170 -23.85 -7.37 -1.17
N THR A 171 -23.81 -8.29 -2.14
CA THR A 171 -24.55 -9.56 -2.03
C THR A 171 -23.92 -10.50 -1.01
N ASP A 172 -22.59 -10.38 -0.80
CA ASP A 172 -21.83 -11.05 0.25
C ASP A 172 -21.33 -10.06 1.32
N ALA A 173 -20.01 -9.84 1.43
CA ALA A 173 -19.39 -8.98 2.45
C ALA A 173 -19.04 -7.59 1.92
N THR A 174 -18.48 -7.54 0.71
CA THR A 174 -18.02 -6.32 0.06
C THR A 174 -18.14 -6.47 -1.45
N PHE A 175 -18.26 -5.35 -2.16
CA PHE A 175 -18.06 -5.28 -3.61
C PHE A 175 -17.03 -4.21 -3.94
N ASP A 176 -16.43 -4.36 -5.13
CA ASP A 176 -15.45 -3.43 -5.66
C ASP A 176 -16.09 -2.51 -6.71
N TYR A 177 -15.61 -1.27 -6.79
CA TYR A 177 -15.84 -0.36 -7.91
C TYR A 177 -14.56 0.42 -8.20
N TRP A 178 -14.45 0.99 -9.39
CA TRP A 178 -13.26 1.69 -9.85
C TRP A 178 -13.59 3.11 -10.28
N ILE A 179 -12.66 4.02 -10.02
CA ILE A 179 -12.67 5.38 -10.56
C ILE A 179 -11.24 5.65 -11.03
N LYS A 180 -11.05 5.80 -12.34
CA LYS A 180 -9.77 6.15 -12.97
C LYS A 180 -8.59 5.24 -12.58
N GLY A 181 -8.85 3.93 -12.52
CA GLY A 181 -7.84 2.95 -12.13
C GLY A 181 -7.54 2.89 -10.64
N ILE A 182 -8.28 3.63 -9.80
CA ILE A 182 -8.26 3.45 -8.35
C ILE A 182 -9.43 2.55 -7.95
N LYS A 183 -9.11 1.44 -7.27
CA LYS A 183 -10.10 0.51 -6.73
C LYS A 183 -10.59 0.96 -5.37
N TYR A 184 -11.90 0.87 -5.18
CA TYR A 184 -12.59 1.10 -3.92
C TYR A 184 -13.38 -0.15 -3.55
N THR A 185 -13.38 -0.49 -2.27
CA THR A 185 -14.06 -1.67 -1.73
C THR A 185 -14.99 -1.23 -0.59
N ILE A 186 -16.29 -1.47 -0.73
CA ILE A 186 -17.30 -1.10 0.26
C ILE A 186 -18.30 -2.23 0.51
N ALA A 187 -18.99 -2.20 1.66
CA ALA A 187 -20.04 -3.16 1.97
C ALA A 187 -21.43 -2.67 1.52
N ASN A 188 -21.72 -1.38 1.68
CA ASN A 188 -22.98 -0.75 1.29
C ASN A 188 -22.81 0.78 1.25
N SER A 189 -23.75 1.43 0.59
CA SER A 189 -23.93 2.88 0.63
C SER A 189 -25.37 3.23 0.25
N SER A 190 -25.91 4.30 0.79
CA SER A 190 -27.28 4.70 0.51
C SER A 190 -27.48 6.20 0.52
N VAL A 191 -28.53 6.66 -0.16
CA VAL A 191 -28.87 8.08 -0.25
C VAL A 191 -30.37 8.26 -0.33
N VAL A 192 -30.88 9.26 0.41
CA VAL A 192 -32.28 9.67 0.38
C VAL A 192 -32.42 10.83 -0.60
N ILE A 193 -33.34 10.72 -1.57
CA ILE A 193 -33.68 11.84 -2.45
C ILE A 193 -34.75 12.74 -1.80
N THR A 194 -34.77 14.00 -2.21
CA THR A 194 -35.86 14.90 -1.83
C THR A 194 -37.16 14.47 -2.51
N ASP A 195 -38.29 14.86 -1.94
CA ASP A 195 -39.59 14.65 -2.59
C ASP A 195 -39.77 15.67 -3.72
N THR A 196 -39.07 15.42 -4.82
CA THR A 196 -39.04 16.31 -5.98
C THR A 196 -39.20 15.46 -7.23
N GLU A 197 -40.27 15.76 -7.96
CA GLU A 197 -40.62 15.14 -9.23
C GLU A 197 -39.43 15.15 -10.19
N GLY A 198 -39.20 14.02 -10.87
CA GLY A 198 -38.25 13.96 -11.98
C GLY A 198 -37.27 12.82 -11.91
N GLN A 199 -36.28 12.89 -12.80
CA GLN A 199 -35.24 11.89 -12.96
C GLN A 199 -34.07 12.18 -12.03
N TRP A 200 -33.68 11.16 -11.27
CA TRP A 200 -32.57 11.15 -10.34
C TRP A 200 -31.51 10.19 -10.82
N PHE A 201 -30.27 10.65 -10.82
CA PHE A 201 -29.07 9.90 -11.19
C PHE A 201 -28.25 9.63 -9.94
N PHE A 202 -27.67 8.44 -9.86
CA PHE A 202 -26.94 7.97 -8.70
C PHE A 202 -25.55 7.45 -9.09
N TYR A 203 -24.54 7.83 -8.32
CA TYR A 203 -23.16 7.38 -8.54
C TYR A 203 -22.42 7.19 -7.21
N LEU A 204 -21.44 6.28 -7.19
CA LEU A 204 -20.48 6.15 -6.09
C LEU A 204 -19.27 7.06 -6.34
N ASN A 205 -18.91 7.85 -5.33
CA ASN A 205 -17.74 8.73 -5.39
C ASN A 205 -16.47 8.08 -4.79
N SER A 206 -15.34 8.78 -4.89
CA SER A 206 -14.05 8.35 -4.34
C SER A 206 -13.99 8.26 -2.81
N SER A 207 -15.06 8.60 -2.10
CA SER A 207 -15.17 8.46 -0.64
C SER A 207 -16.05 7.27 -0.21
N GLY A 208 -16.56 6.46 -1.14
CA GLY A 208 -17.46 5.34 -0.83
C GLY A 208 -18.92 5.74 -0.63
N ASN A 209 -19.28 6.99 -0.96
CA ASN A 209 -20.63 7.50 -0.76
C ASN A 209 -21.45 7.43 -2.04
N LEU A 210 -22.68 6.91 -1.93
CA LEU A 210 -23.70 7.04 -2.96
C LEU A 210 -24.23 8.46 -2.93
N VAL A 211 -24.26 9.10 -4.10
CA VAL A 211 -24.69 10.49 -4.27
C VAL A 211 -25.84 10.51 -5.26
N ALA A 212 -26.83 11.38 -5.02
CA ALA A 212 -27.97 11.59 -5.90
C ALA A 212 -27.99 13.01 -6.48
N THR A 213 -28.38 13.15 -7.75
CA THR A 213 -28.53 14.44 -8.44
C THR A 213 -29.65 14.37 -9.47
N GLN A 214 -30.33 15.49 -9.75
CA GLN A 214 -31.20 15.62 -10.93
C GLN A 214 -30.50 16.32 -12.10
N THR A 215 -29.29 16.83 -11.89
CA THR A 215 -28.47 17.41 -12.96
C THR A 215 -27.54 16.36 -13.52
N PHE A 216 -27.73 16.03 -14.79
CA PHE A 216 -26.86 15.13 -15.51
C PHE A 216 -25.64 15.87 -16.05
N VAL A 217 -24.46 15.50 -15.55
CA VAL A 217 -23.17 15.99 -16.06
C VAL A 217 -22.33 14.76 -16.40
N GLU A 218 -22.17 14.49 -17.69
CA GLU A 218 -21.44 13.30 -18.21
C GLU A 218 -20.06 13.16 -17.57
N GLU A 219 -19.30 14.27 -17.53
CA GLU A 219 -17.97 14.37 -16.93
C GLU A 219 -17.97 13.88 -15.47
N ASP A 220 -18.99 14.25 -14.69
CA ASP A 220 -19.07 13.88 -13.29
C ASP A 220 -19.57 12.44 -13.12
N ILE A 221 -20.57 12.03 -13.90
CA ILE A 221 -21.28 10.77 -13.69
C ILE A 221 -20.53 9.58 -14.29
N TYR A 222 -20.04 9.69 -15.53
CA TYR A 222 -19.40 8.58 -16.24
C TYR A 222 -17.89 8.49 -16.01
N PHE A 223 -17.23 9.63 -15.79
CA PHE A 223 -15.78 9.69 -15.88
C PHE A 223 -15.07 9.99 -14.56
N ASN A 224 -15.73 10.72 -13.66
CA ASN A 224 -15.16 11.10 -12.36
C ASN A 224 -15.74 10.31 -11.18
N ASN A 225 -16.81 9.55 -11.41
CA ASN A 225 -17.47 8.69 -10.44
C ASN A 225 -17.94 7.40 -11.12
N ALA A 226 -18.31 6.39 -10.33
CA ALA A 226 -18.89 5.17 -10.87
C ALA A 226 -20.41 5.32 -10.96
N TYR A 227 -20.95 5.40 -12.17
CA TYR A 227 -22.39 5.52 -12.38
C TYR A 227 -23.11 4.24 -11.94
N THR A 228 -24.18 4.39 -11.17
CA THR A 228 -24.78 3.29 -10.41
C THR A 228 -26.22 3.02 -10.85
N ALA A 229 -27.04 4.04 -10.93
CA ALA A 229 -28.46 3.86 -11.21
C ALA A 229 -29.14 5.14 -11.70
N VAL A 230 -30.34 4.96 -12.22
CA VAL A 230 -31.31 6.02 -12.51
C VAL A 230 -32.68 5.66 -11.95
N VAL A 231 -33.37 6.64 -11.35
CA VAL A 231 -34.75 6.50 -10.89
C VAL A 231 -35.55 7.69 -11.38
N TYR A 232 -36.76 7.46 -11.88
CA TYR A 232 -37.73 8.54 -12.02
C TYR A 232 -38.71 8.52 -10.85
N TRP A 233 -38.74 9.60 -10.06
CA TRP A 233 -39.60 9.78 -8.90
C TRP A 233 -40.87 10.54 -9.28
N ASP A 234 -42.02 9.88 -9.16
CA ASP A 234 -43.34 10.50 -9.24
C ASP A 234 -43.73 11.01 -7.85
N ALA A 235 -43.48 12.30 -7.61
CA ALA A 235 -43.76 12.94 -6.34
C ALA A 235 -45.26 13.10 -6.09
N THR A 236 -46.07 13.11 -7.16
CA THR A 236 -47.54 13.18 -7.03
C THR A 236 -48.09 11.91 -6.41
N ASN A 237 -47.59 10.75 -6.83
CA ASN A 237 -48.07 9.44 -6.38
C ASN A 237 -47.16 8.79 -5.32
N ASN A 238 -46.04 9.42 -4.97
CA ASN A 238 -45.04 8.91 -4.03
C ASN A 238 -44.51 7.52 -4.41
N THR A 239 -44.12 7.36 -5.68
CA THR A 239 -43.58 6.09 -6.17
C THR A 239 -42.49 6.30 -7.21
N ALA A 240 -41.49 5.42 -7.21
CA ALA A 240 -40.56 5.30 -8.33
C ALA A 240 -41.24 4.56 -9.49
N ILE A 241 -41.30 5.20 -10.67
CA ILE A 241 -41.93 4.55 -11.83
C ILE A 241 -41.00 3.51 -12.48
N TYR A 242 -39.68 3.69 -12.36
CA TYR A 242 -38.65 2.71 -12.72
C TYR A 242 -37.37 2.90 -11.89
N LEU A 243 -36.57 1.83 -11.82
CA LEU A 243 -35.18 1.82 -11.39
C LEU A 243 -34.36 1.21 -12.55
N GLY A 244 -33.52 2.02 -13.19
CA GLY A 244 -32.55 1.58 -14.18
C GLY A 244 -31.22 1.25 -13.50
N ASP A 245 -30.68 0.08 -13.82
CA ASP A 245 -29.35 -0.34 -13.37
C ASP A 245 -28.33 0.18 -14.38
N GLU A 246 -27.46 1.06 -13.91
CA GLU A 246 -26.49 1.78 -14.73
C GLU A 246 -25.06 1.44 -14.31
N ARG A 247 -24.88 0.35 -13.56
CA ARG A 247 -23.58 -0.17 -13.15
C ARG A 247 -22.84 -0.71 -14.36
N HIS A 248 -22.30 0.22 -15.16
CA HIS A 248 -21.51 -0.07 -16.34
C HIS A 248 -20.20 -0.78 -15.95
N GLY A 249 -19.75 -1.64 -16.85
CA GLY A 249 -18.59 -2.49 -16.63
C GLY A 249 -17.27 -1.77 -16.85
N ILE A 250 -16.23 -2.16 -16.11
CA ILE A 250 -14.84 -1.67 -16.31
C ILE A 250 -14.15 -2.21 -17.59
N THR A 251 -14.89 -2.91 -18.45
CA THR A 251 -14.33 -3.53 -19.66
C THR A 251 -14.51 -2.64 -20.89
N MET A 252 -15.57 -1.83 -20.92
CA MET A 252 -15.81 -0.80 -21.92
C MET A 252 -15.38 0.54 -21.34
N ASP A 253 -14.56 1.30 -22.07
CA ASP A 253 -14.20 2.64 -21.62
C ASP A 253 -15.43 3.57 -21.64
N GLY A 254 -15.49 4.49 -20.69
CA GLY A 254 -16.57 5.44 -20.51
C GLY A 254 -16.80 6.34 -21.74
N GLN A 255 -15.78 6.55 -22.58
CA GLN A 255 -15.94 7.34 -23.79
C GLN A 255 -16.72 6.57 -24.86
N THR A 256 -16.43 5.28 -25.04
CA THR A 256 -17.22 4.37 -25.87
C THR A 256 -18.63 4.23 -25.32
N HIS A 257 -18.79 4.09 -24.00
CA HIS A 257 -20.10 4.02 -23.34
C HIS A 257 -20.96 5.26 -23.63
N ASN A 258 -20.41 6.47 -23.41
CA ASN A 258 -21.10 7.74 -23.69
C ASN A 258 -21.49 7.88 -25.17
N TYR A 259 -20.57 7.52 -26.07
CA TYR A 259 -20.85 7.52 -27.51
C TYR A 259 -22.04 6.62 -27.88
N LEU A 260 -22.16 5.45 -27.25
CA LEU A 260 -23.25 4.53 -27.52
C LEU A 260 -24.57 5.00 -26.89
N HIS A 261 -24.56 5.65 -25.72
CA HIS A 261 -25.75 6.33 -25.20
C HIS A 261 -26.29 7.37 -26.21
N ASP A 262 -25.42 8.20 -26.78
CA ASP A 262 -25.82 9.30 -27.67
C ASP A 262 -26.28 8.84 -29.06
N THR A 263 -25.63 7.83 -29.62
CA THR A 263 -25.82 7.49 -31.05
C THR A 263 -26.73 6.31 -31.28
N THR A 264 -26.81 5.42 -30.29
CA THR A 264 -27.26 4.05 -30.50
C THR A 264 -28.43 3.74 -29.57
N GLY A 265 -28.33 4.15 -28.30
CA GLY A 265 -29.31 3.85 -27.25
C GLY A 265 -29.52 2.35 -27.06
N THR A 266 -30.65 1.99 -26.47
CA THR A 266 -31.04 0.60 -26.28
C THR A 266 -31.17 -0.16 -27.62
N LYS A 267 -30.65 -1.38 -27.68
CA LYS A 267 -30.74 -2.27 -28.84
C LYS A 267 -31.49 -3.56 -28.53
N PHE A 268 -32.30 -3.98 -29.49
CA PHE A 268 -32.95 -5.30 -29.47
C PHE A 268 -31.95 -6.37 -29.90
N GLU A 269 -31.89 -7.48 -29.16
CA GLU A 269 -31.15 -8.68 -29.57
C GLU A 269 -32.11 -9.75 -30.10
N SER A 270 -33.08 -10.17 -29.29
CA SER A 270 -33.94 -11.31 -29.63
C SER A 270 -35.25 -11.37 -28.82
N GLY A 271 -36.19 -12.19 -29.27
CA GLY A 271 -37.40 -12.55 -28.51
C GLY A 271 -38.54 -11.55 -28.61
N LEU A 272 -39.31 -11.42 -27.52
CA LEU A 272 -40.48 -10.53 -27.40
C LEU A 272 -41.57 -10.76 -28.48
N SER A 273 -41.66 -11.98 -29.01
CA SER A 273 -42.70 -12.31 -29.97
C SER A 273 -44.07 -12.31 -29.30
N LEU A 274 -44.98 -11.53 -29.87
CA LEU A 274 -46.38 -11.48 -29.42
C LEU A 274 -47.08 -12.81 -29.74
N ASN A 275 -47.96 -13.24 -28.86
CA ASN A 275 -48.69 -14.50 -28.97
C ASN A 275 -50.09 -14.40 -28.34
N THR A 276 -50.89 -15.45 -28.50
CA THR A 276 -52.22 -15.57 -27.88
C THR A 276 -53.19 -14.45 -28.28
N PHE A 277 -53.15 -14.05 -29.56
CA PHE A 277 -54.17 -13.17 -30.13
C PHE A 277 -55.49 -13.90 -30.32
N ASP A 278 -56.59 -13.17 -30.15
CA ASP A 278 -57.91 -13.65 -30.55
C ASP A 278 -57.92 -14.00 -32.05
N SER A 279 -58.26 -15.25 -32.34
CA SER A 279 -58.23 -15.82 -33.70
C SER A 279 -59.40 -15.39 -34.57
N ASP A 280 -60.52 -14.93 -33.99
CA ASP A 280 -61.68 -14.52 -34.78
C ASP A 280 -61.58 -13.07 -35.29
N GLY A 281 -60.74 -12.26 -34.62
CA GLY A 281 -60.40 -10.89 -35.01
C GLY A 281 -61.60 -9.93 -35.03
N SER A 282 -62.68 -10.26 -34.32
CA SER A 282 -63.95 -9.55 -34.39
C SER A 282 -63.97 -8.25 -33.58
N GLY A 283 -63.09 -8.12 -32.57
CA GLY A 283 -62.97 -6.93 -31.73
C GLY A 283 -64.19 -6.69 -30.82
N ASN A 284 -65.02 -7.72 -30.59
CA ASN A 284 -66.29 -7.58 -29.88
C ASN A 284 -66.24 -8.05 -28.41
N ASP A 285 -65.11 -8.60 -27.97
CA ASP A 285 -64.87 -9.05 -26.60
C ASP A 285 -63.56 -8.50 -26.02
N ALA A 286 -63.36 -8.71 -24.72
CA ALA A 286 -62.18 -8.22 -24.01
C ALA A 286 -60.89 -8.90 -24.48
N THR A 287 -60.97 -10.19 -24.85
CA THR A 287 -59.83 -11.00 -25.29
C THR A 287 -59.23 -10.50 -26.61
N ALA A 288 -60.02 -9.82 -27.44
CA ALA A 288 -59.53 -9.17 -28.64
C ALA A 288 -58.50 -8.04 -28.39
N ALA A 289 -58.43 -7.49 -27.17
CA ALA A 289 -57.46 -6.46 -26.77
C ALA A 289 -56.30 -7.00 -25.91
N GLN A 290 -56.16 -8.32 -25.80
CA GLN A 290 -55.20 -8.99 -24.93
C GLN A 290 -54.17 -9.77 -25.76
N PHE A 291 -52.95 -9.87 -25.25
CA PHE A 291 -51.89 -10.72 -25.83
C PHE A 291 -50.92 -11.19 -24.74
N GLY A 292 -50.16 -12.24 -25.05
CA GLY A 292 -48.96 -12.63 -24.32
C GLY A 292 -47.71 -12.32 -25.13
N TYR A 293 -46.54 -12.45 -24.52
CA TYR A 293 -45.25 -12.30 -25.22
C TYR A 293 -44.20 -13.29 -24.72
N ALA A 294 -43.32 -13.72 -25.62
CA ALA A 294 -42.21 -14.61 -25.27
C ALA A 294 -41.07 -13.84 -24.58
N ALA A 295 -40.18 -14.55 -23.88
CA ALA A 295 -38.97 -13.96 -23.32
C ALA A 295 -38.11 -13.31 -24.42
N GLY A 296 -37.30 -12.33 -24.05
CA GLY A 296 -36.41 -11.65 -24.97
C GLY A 296 -35.29 -10.90 -24.29
N VAL A 297 -34.40 -10.33 -25.10
CA VAL A 297 -33.20 -9.66 -24.62
C VAL A 297 -33.04 -8.33 -25.33
N ILE A 298 -32.72 -7.31 -24.54
CA ILE A 298 -32.30 -5.99 -25.01
C ILE A 298 -30.95 -5.64 -24.36
N TRP A 299 -30.21 -4.75 -25.00
CA TRP A 299 -28.95 -4.23 -24.53
C TRP A 299 -29.07 -2.74 -24.30
N ASP A 300 -28.61 -2.27 -23.15
CA ASP A 300 -28.23 -0.88 -22.96
C ASP A 300 -26.71 -0.82 -22.96
N GLN A 301 -26.14 -0.55 -24.14
CA GLN A 301 -24.69 -0.60 -24.40
C GLN A 301 -24.03 -1.93 -23.97
N ASP A 302 -23.32 -1.95 -22.83
CA ASP A 302 -22.65 -3.13 -22.25
C ASP A 302 -23.51 -3.91 -21.24
N ILE A 303 -24.74 -3.45 -21.02
CA ILE A 303 -25.68 -4.03 -20.06
C ILE A 303 -26.74 -4.86 -20.79
N GLU A 304 -26.64 -6.19 -20.67
CA GLU A 304 -27.70 -7.11 -21.11
C GLU A 304 -28.87 -7.10 -20.12
N HIS A 305 -30.09 -6.97 -20.66
CA HIS A 305 -31.35 -7.10 -19.94
C HIS A 305 -32.16 -8.28 -20.50
N SER A 306 -32.27 -9.32 -19.69
CA SER A 306 -33.18 -10.44 -19.94
C SER A 306 -34.59 -10.12 -19.46
N ILE A 307 -35.56 -10.22 -20.37
CA ILE A 307 -36.99 -9.99 -20.13
C ILE A 307 -37.70 -11.34 -20.09
N SER A 308 -38.41 -11.63 -19.00
CA SER A 308 -39.20 -12.85 -18.84
C SER A 308 -40.46 -12.81 -19.69
N ALA A 309 -40.90 -13.97 -20.19
CA ALA A 309 -42.18 -14.10 -20.90
C ALA A 309 -43.36 -13.75 -19.99
N ASP A 310 -44.46 -13.27 -20.58
CA ASP A 310 -45.74 -13.11 -19.90
C ASP A 310 -46.88 -13.70 -20.74
N THR A 311 -47.88 -14.25 -20.06
CA THR A 311 -49.03 -14.92 -20.70
C THR A 311 -50.20 -13.97 -20.85
N ALA A 312 -51.08 -14.20 -21.84
CA ALA A 312 -52.27 -13.38 -21.98
C ALA A 312 -53.22 -13.50 -20.77
N PRO A 313 -53.74 -12.39 -20.22
CA PRO A 313 -53.41 -11.01 -20.59
C PRO A 313 -52.09 -10.54 -19.93
N ALA A 314 -51.12 -10.14 -20.77
CA ALA A 314 -49.84 -9.65 -20.27
C ALA A 314 -50.02 -8.35 -19.47
N GLN A 315 -49.37 -8.27 -18.31
CA GLN A 315 -49.50 -7.18 -17.35
C GLN A 315 -48.45 -6.09 -17.65
N ILE A 316 -48.62 -5.41 -18.77
CA ILE A 316 -47.66 -4.39 -19.25
C ILE A 316 -48.10 -3.01 -18.76
N PRO A 317 -47.30 -2.31 -17.94
CA PRO A 317 -47.62 -0.95 -17.54
C PRO A 317 -47.37 0.05 -18.69
N ILE A 318 -48.19 1.09 -18.76
CA ILE A 318 -48.06 2.18 -19.74
C ILE A 318 -47.30 3.32 -19.10
N TYR A 319 -46.22 3.75 -19.75
CA TYR A 319 -45.54 4.99 -19.43
C TYR A 319 -46.08 6.11 -20.32
N TYR A 320 -46.45 7.24 -19.71
CA TYR A 320 -47.00 8.39 -20.42
C TYR A 320 -46.54 9.71 -19.79
N LYS A 321 -46.61 10.79 -20.56
CA LYS A 321 -46.33 12.15 -20.07
C LYS A 321 -47.63 12.88 -19.74
N LEU A 322 -47.66 13.56 -18.60
CA LEU A 322 -48.83 14.31 -18.14
C LEU A 322 -48.50 15.79 -17.94
N GLY A 323 -49.47 16.66 -18.26
CA GLY A 323 -49.38 18.10 -18.02
C GLY A 323 -48.40 18.82 -18.96
N ALA A 324 -48.28 20.14 -18.77
CA ALA A 324 -47.43 20.99 -19.60
C ALA A 324 -45.93 20.77 -19.36
N GLY A 325 -45.54 20.27 -18.17
CA GLY A 325 -44.16 19.89 -17.85
C GLY A 325 -43.73 18.57 -18.48
N GLY A 326 -44.68 17.73 -18.88
CA GLY A 326 -44.41 16.43 -19.47
C GLY A 326 -43.89 15.40 -18.48
N ASP A 327 -44.40 15.45 -17.24
CA ASP A 327 -43.96 14.57 -16.16
C ASP A 327 -44.33 13.12 -16.47
N TRP A 328 -43.39 12.20 -16.27
CA TRP A 328 -43.60 10.79 -16.55
C TRP A 328 -44.47 10.15 -15.49
N ARG A 329 -45.44 9.37 -15.95
CA ARG A 329 -46.37 8.61 -15.12
C ARG A 329 -46.38 7.17 -15.60
N LYS A 330 -46.85 6.29 -14.72
CA LYS A 330 -47.00 4.86 -14.97
C LYS A 330 -48.38 4.41 -14.54
N THR A 331 -49.10 3.71 -15.41
CA THR A 331 -50.37 3.11 -15.03
C THR A 331 -50.15 1.95 -14.05
N THR A 332 -51.16 1.67 -13.23
CA THR A 332 -51.26 0.34 -12.61
C THR A 332 -51.41 -0.69 -13.73
N VAL A 333 -50.68 -1.79 -13.62
CA VAL A 333 -50.83 -2.90 -14.58
C VAL A 333 -52.29 -3.36 -14.62
N SER A 334 -52.73 -3.74 -15.81
CA SER A 334 -54.08 -4.22 -16.05
C SER A 334 -54.05 -5.31 -17.12
N ASP A 335 -55.19 -5.96 -17.35
CA ASP A 335 -55.35 -6.92 -18.44
C ASP A 335 -55.24 -6.27 -19.83
N TYR A 336 -55.10 -4.95 -19.90
CA TYR A 336 -54.98 -4.18 -21.11
C TYR A 336 -53.69 -3.34 -21.10
N PRO A 337 -53.02 -3.25 -22.26
CA PRO A 337 -51.86 -2.39 -22.46
C PRO A 337 -52.24 -0.92 -22.65
#